data_AF-A0A7C3H5F0-F1
#
_entry.id   AF-A0A7C3H5F0-F1
#
_cell.length_a   1.000
_cell.length_b   1.000
_cell.length_c   1.000
_cell.angle_alpha   90.00
_cell.angle_beta   90.00
_cell.angle_gamma   90.00
#
_symmetry.space_group_name_H-M   'P 1'
#
loop_
_entity.id
_entity.type
_entity.pdbx_description
1 polymer ?
#
loop_
_entity_poly.entity_id
_entity_poly.type
_entity_poly.pdbx_seq_one_letter_code
_entity_poly.pdbx_strand_id
1 'polypeptide(L)'
;MSNTSAEAHLSHTIVRFIIIIVLVMCAPYMVGSSELCGVHQKSHIRDVPWFQGAWGVRVALPAGNQGKISKRFFGGSLLDQLLSLKTNHWVMLNLTAPSFGGLFTARVKEVSDVLGDQAQPPVDLLDHYVNRLKKAGYRVILYVAAQGPSLEFLGDRKDSFFLRLPKRKAKILSSVDQQWNSYLTKMGKRANGDKEFAKLISAYSRKFGAKIDGWWFDHGVHARPEILIPAARIGNKNVIVAWNGRKKFVKLDSHWLWPLERTTLLADFTDGHVSPTSKNGKGVEPWWFGNHNLIEQVVYCDRISGALPHVFIPLQSTWRGGKNIFPSDLAVRWTKEVIKASGAITWAAALRSPEFSRAEIAPRVYRVLQRIDSSF
;
A
#
# COMPACT_ATOMS: atom_id res chain seq x y z
N MET A 1 8.10 43.78 -58.73
CA MET A 1 7.26 42.56 -58.72
C MET A 1 7.64 41.76 -57.49
N SER A 2 6.76 41.74 -56.49
CA SER A 2 7.03 41.40 -55.09
C SER A 2 6.50 40.01 -54.73
N ASN A 3 7.39 39.06 -54.47
CA ASN A 3 7.09 37.74 -53.91
C ASN A 3 7.22 37.76 -52.37
N THR A 4 6.39 38.54 -51.69
CA THR A 4 6.42 38.65 -50.20
C THR A 4 5.14 38.19 -49.51
N SER A 5 4.12 37.72 -50.24
CA SER A 5 2.83 37.33 -49.63
C SER A 5 2.67 35.83 -49.31
N ALA A 6 3.49 34.95 -49.90
CA ALA A 6 3.32 33.50 -49.74
C ALA A 6 3.95 32.95 -48.44
N GLU A 7 5.07 33.50 -47.97
CA GLU A 7 5.75 33.00 -46.77
C GLU A 7 5.03 33.37 -45.46
N ALA A 8 4.32 34.50 -45.43
CA ALA A 8 3.55 34.93 -44.26
C ALA A 8 2.33 34.03 -43.97
N HIS A 9 1.72 33.44 -45.00
CA HIS A 9 0.56 32.56 -44.85
C HIS A 9 0.92 31.15 -44.34
N LEU A 10 2.12 30.65 -44.65
CA LEU A 10 2.58 29.33 -44.20
C LEU A 10 2.93 29.34 -42.71
N SER A 11 3.55 30.43 -42.23
CA SER A 11 3.92 30.63 -40.82
C SER A 11 2.70 30.64 -39.88
N HIS A 12 1.64 31.37 -40.24
CA HIS A 12 0.43 31.43 -39.43
C HIS A 12 -0.35 30.11 -39.38
N THR A 13 -0.30 29.32 -40.45
CA THR A 13 -1.01 28.03 -40.53
C THR A 13 -0.30 26.98 -39.67
N ILE A 14 1.04 26.94 -39.70
CA ILE A 14 1.83 26.02 -38.88
C ILE A 14 1.69 26.36 -37.38
N VAL A 15 1.74 27.64 -37.01
CA VAL A 15 1.55 28.06 -35.61
C VAL A 15 0.15 27.72 -35.09
N ARG A 16 -0.91 27.91 -35.90
CA ARG A 16 -2.28 27.51 -35.53
C ARG A 16 -2.43 25.99 -35.42
N PHE A 17 -1.78 25.21 -36.29
CA PHE A 17 -1.80 23.76 -36.20
C PHE A 17 -1.08 23.24 -34.96
N ILE A 18 0.06 23.82 -34.60
CA ILE A 18 0.80 23.48 -33.37
C ILE A 18 -0.02 23.87 -32.13
N ILE A 19 -0.68 25.03 -32.11
CA ILE A 19 -1.54 25.45 -31.00
C ILE A 19 -2.77 24.53 -30.87
N ILE A 20 -3.37 24.08 -31.97
CA ILE A 20 -4.50 23.13 -31.94
C ILE A 20 -4.03 21.74 -31.47
N ILE A 21 -2.87 21.25 -31.91
CA ILE A 21 -2.33 19.97 -31.43
C ILE A 21 -1.97 20.04 -29.94
N VAL A 22 -1.37 21.15 -29.49
CA VAL A 22 -1.10 21.37 -28.05
C VAL A 22 -2.41 21.49 -27.27
N LEU A 23 -3.45 22.15 -27.78
CA LEU A 23 -4.76 22.23 -27.11
C LEU A 23 -5.55 20.92 -27.13
N VAL A 24 -5.38 20.06 -28.14
CA VAL A 24 -6.03 18.74 -28.21
C VAL A 24 -5.26 17.70 -27.38
N MET A 25 -3.94 17.83 -27.25
CA MET A 25 -3.14 16.99 -26.34
C MET A 25 -3.14 17.50 -24.88
N CYS A 26 -3.47 18.78 -24.65
CA CYS A 26 -3.67 19.36 -23.32
C CYS A 26 -5.15 19.53 -22.95
N ALA A 27 -6.09 19.19 -23.83
CA ALA A 27 -7.45 18.92 -23.41
C ALA A 27 -7.31 17.75 -22.43
N PRO A 28 -7.57 17.95 -21.12
CA PRO A 28 -7.65 16.82 -20.24
C PRO A 28 -8.64 15.88 -20.91
N TYR A 29 -8.33 14.58 -20.90
CA TYR A 29 -9.33 13.55 -21.16
C TYR A 29 -10.43 13.77 -20.11
N MET A 30 -11.33 14.71 -20.38
CA MET A 30 -12.51 15.07 -19.62
C MET A 30 -13.54 13.99 -19.93
N VAL A 31 -13.16 12.75 -19.62
CA VAL A 31 -14.09 11.71 -19.21
C VAL A 31 -14.95 12.40 -18.17
N GLY A 32 -16.24 12.60 -18.46
CA GLY A 32 -17.13 13.37 -17.59
C GLY A 32 -16.98 12.89 -16.15
N SER A 33 -16.95 13.80 -15.18
CA SER A 33 -16.69 13.47 -13.77
C SER A 33 -17.59 12.33 -13.24
N SER A 34 -18.78 12.16 -13.82
CA SER A 34 -19.69 11.03 -13.56
C SER A 34 -19.15 9.65 -13.96
N GLU A 35 -18.37 9.56 -15.05
CA GLU A 35 -17.72 8.32 -15.48
C GLU A 35 -16.52 7.96 -14.59
N LEU A 36 -15.83 8.97 -14.04
CA LEU A 36 -14.69 8.77 -13.13
C LEU A 36 -15.10 8.19 -11.78
N CYS A 37 -16.27 8.57 -11.26
CA CYS A 37 -16.68 8.15 -9.90
C CYS A 37 -17.43 6.81 -9.85
N GLY A 38 -17.81 6.27 -11.01
CA GLY A 38 -18.60 5.06 -11.14
C GLY A 38 -20.04 5.22 -10.65
N VAL A 39 -20.94 4.34 -11.10
CA VAL A 39 -22.35 4.37 -10.68
C VAL A 39 -22.43 4.09 -9.17
N HIS A 40 -23.02 5.03 -8.41
CA HIS A 40 -23.25 4.90 -6.98
C HIS A 40 -24.19 3.71 -6.69
N GLN A 41 -23.65 2.53 -6.43
CA GLN A 41 -24.40 1.51 -5.72
C GLN A 41 -24.58 1.97 -4.28
N LYS A 42 -25.85 2.10 -3.83
CA LYS A 42 -26.29 2.39 -2.45
C LYS A 42 -25.91 1.26 -1.47
N SER A 43 -24.67 0.78 -1.52
CA SER A 43 -24.10 -0.13 -0.52
C SER A 43 -23.79 0.65 0.76
N HIS A 44 -23.73 -0.04 1.90
CA HIS A 44 -23.44 0.54 3.21
C HIS A 44 -22.19 1.44 3.18
N ILE A 45 -22.40 2.76 3.10
CA ILE A 45 -21.32 3.75 3.18
C ILE A 45 -20.99 3.89 4.65
N ARG A 46 -19.83 3.38 5.05
CA ARG A 46 -19.28 3.66 6.38
C ARG A 46 -18.64 5.04 6.34
N ASP A 47 -19.12 5.93 7.19
CA ASP A 47 -18.44 7.21 7.38
C ASP A 47 -17.20 7.02 8.28
N VAL A 48 -16.09 7.66 7.91
CA VAL A 48 -14.80 7.51 8.59
C VAL A 48 -14.15 8.88 8.81
N PRO A 49 -14.69 9.70 9.72
CA PRO A 49 -14.29 11.11 9.84
C PRO A 49 -12.80 11.30 10.13
N TRP A 50 -12.18 10.41 10.90
CA TRP A 50 -10.76 10.53 11.26
C TRP A 50 -9.80 10.28 10.09
N PHE A 51 -10.27 9.64 9.01
CA PHE A 51 -9.47 9.27 7.84
C PHE A 51 -9.69 10.24 6.67
N GLN A 52 -10.86 10.90 6.63
CA GLN A 52 -11.18 11.93 5.64
C GLN A 52 -10.30 13.16 5.82
N GLY A 53 -9.79 13.69 4.71
CA GLY A 53 -8.98 14.91 4.73
C GLY A 53 -7.68 14.74 5.51
N ALA A 54 -7.10 13.54 5.52
CA ALA A 54 -5.95 13.23 6.34
C ALA A 54 -4.87 12.45 5.58
N TRP A 55 -3.69 12.36 6.18
CA TRP A 55 -2.57 11.62 5.60
C TRP A 55 -1.85 10.75 6.63
N GLY A 56 -1.18 9.73 6.11
CA GLY A 56 -0.47 8.73 6.89
C GLY A 56 0.88 8.32 6.31
N VAL A 57 1.66 7.61 7.12
CA VAL A 57 2.92 6.99 6.70
C VAL A 57 2.86 5.48 6.84
N ARG A 58 3.35 4.76 5.84
CA ARG A 58 3.60 3.32 5.93
C ARG A 58 5.09 3.05 6.08
N VAL A 59 5.45 2.24 7.07
CA VAL A 59 6.81 1.66 7.19
C VAL A 59 6.71 0.14 7.35
N ALA A 60 7.72 -0.57 6.83
CA ALA A 60 7.80 -2.03 6.98
C ALA A 60 8.71 -2.38 8.16
N LEU A 61 8.20 -3.17 9.10
CA LEU A 61 8.94 -3.83 10.17
C LEU A 61 9.45 -5.21 9.70
N PRO A 62 10.60 -5.67 10.22
CA PRO A 62 11.13 -6.99 9.92
C PRO A 62 10.18 -8.09 10.43
N ALA A 63 9.83 -9.02 9.54
CA ALA A 63 8.94 -10.14 9.83
C ALA A 63 9.68 -11.48 9.91
N GLY A 64 9.13 -12.41 10.67
CA GLY A 64 9.72 -13.70 11.00
C GLY A 64 10.87 -13.61 11.99
N ASN A 65 11.48 -14.76 12.30
CA ASN A 65 12.60 -14.82 13.22
C ASN A 65 13.89 -14.35 12.54
N GLN A 66 14.14 -13.03 12.60
CA GLN A 66 15.34 -12.39 12.09
C GLN A 66 16.46 -12.27 13.17
N GLY A 67 16.32 -12.98 14.29
CA GLY A 67 17.29 -12.96 15.40
C GLY A 67 17.56 -11.57 15.95
N LYS A 68 18.83 -11.12 15.90
CA LYS A 68 19.26 -9.82 16.44
C LYS A 68 18.63 -8.61 15.72
N ILE A 69 18.13 -8.77 14.50
CA ILE A 69 17.52 -7.65 13.73
C ILE A 69 16.31 -7.11 14.49
N SER A 70 15.44 -7.99 15.00
CA SER A 70 14.24 -7.55 15.73
C SER A 70 14.59 -6.69 16.95
N LYS A 71 15.67 -7.02 17.67
CA LYS A 71 16.13 -6.25 18.84
C LYS A 71 16.55 -4.82 18.49
N ARG A 72 17.11 -4.58 17.29
CA ARG A 72 17.53 -3.23 16.85
C ARG A 72 16.35 -2.28 16.62
N PHE A 73 15.15 -2.81 16.44
CA PHE A 73 13.95 -2.02 16.23
C PHE A 73 13.24 -1.63 17.53
N PHE A 74 13.62 -2.21 18.67
CA PHE A 74 13.14 -1.79 19.99
C PHE A 74 13.97 -0.59 20.47
N GLY A 75 13.33 0.56 20.72
CA GLY A 75 13.99 1.78 21.22
C GLY A 75 14.72 2.62 20.17
N GLY A 76 14.38 2.48 18.89
CA GLY A 76 15.13 3.08 17.78
C GLY A 76 14.57 4.39 17.23
N SER A 77 15.43 5.07 16.48
CA SER A 77 15.19 6.28 15.69
C SER A 77 13.95 6.24 14.79
N LEU A 78 13.49 5.06 14.35
CA LEU A 78 12.29 4.92 13.53
C LEU A 78 11.05 5.42 14.27
N LEU A 79 10.87 5.01 15.53
CA LEU A 79 9.72 5.45 16.31
C LEU A 79 9.79 6.95 16.54
N ASP A 80 10.96 7.48 16.88
CA ASP A 80 11.16 8.92 17.09
C ASP A 80 10.85 9.72 15.82
N GLN A 81 11.32 9.26 14.66
CA GLN A 81 11.00 9.86 13.35
C GLN A 81 9.50 9.89 13.07
N LEU A 82 8.78 8.80 13.37
CA LEU A 82 7.32 8.75 13.18
C LEU A 82 6.60 9.71 14.12
N LEU A 83 7.00 9.76 15.40
CA LEU A 83 6.39 10.62 16.43
C LEU A 83 6.73 12.11 16.26
N SER A 84 7.75 12.44 15.48
CA SER A 84 8.05 13.84 15.15
C SER A 84 7.21 14.42 14.01
N LEU A 85 6.49 13.60 13.23
CA LEU A 85 5.57 14.08 12.19
C LEU A 85 4.23 14.46 12.84
N LYS A 86 3.97 15.76 13.00
CA LYS A 86 2.86 16.30 13.82
C LYS A 86 1.51 16.31 13.12
N THR A 87 1.47 16.42 11.81
CA THR A 87 0.24 16.49 11.02
C THR A 87 -0.13 15.13 10.42
N ASN A 88 0.74 14.13 10.57
CA ASN A 88 0.47 12.74 10.23
C ASN A 88 -0.57 12.12 11.18
N HIS A 89 -1.65 11.54 10.66
CA HIS A 89 -2.76 11.04 11.47
C HIS A 89 -2.67 9.54 11.77
N TRP A 90 -2.10 8.74 10.86
CA TRP A 90 -1.92 7.31 11.07
C TRP A 90 -0.54 6.80 10.68
N VAL A 91 -0.20 5.64 11.24
CA VAL A 91 0.93 4.85 10.77
C VAL A 91 0.41 3.49 10.32
N MET A 92 0.72 3.12 9.08
CA MET A 92 0.50 1.78 8.57
C MET A 92 1.74 0.92 8.83
N LEU A 93 1.58 -0.13 9.62
CA LEU A 93 2.60 -1.13 9.92
C LEU A 93 2.21 -2.45 9.27
N ASN A 94 3.16 -3.32 8.96
CA ASN A 94 2.85 -4.63 8.42
C ASN A 94 2.71 -5.67 9.53
N LEU A 95 1.60 -6.41 9.53
CA LEU A 95 1.45 -7.62 10.34
C LEU A 95 2.22 -8.77 9.70
N THR A 96 2.12 -8.94 8.37
CA THR A 96 2.87 -9.94 7.61
C THR A 96 4.05 -9.32 6.86
N ALA A 97 4.99 -10.11 6.36
CA ALA A 97 6.02 -9.60 5.45
C ALA A 97 5.35 -8.98 4.21
N PRO A 98 5.89 -7.86 3.69
CA PRO A 98 5.41 -7.31 2.44
C PRO A 98 5.51 -8.35 1.31
N SER A 99 4.41 -8.55 0.60
CA SER A 99 4.24 -9.53 -0.48
C SER A 99 4.35 -11.01 -0.04
N PHE A 100 4.33 -11.33 1.26
CA PHE A 100 4.30 -12.72 1.75
C PHE A 100 3.57 -12.86 3.10
N GLY A 101 2.48 -13.64 3.12
CA GLY A 101 1.58 -13.75 4.28
C GLY A 101 2.01 -14.74 5.36
N GLY A 102 3.16 -15.43 5.20
CA GLY A 102 3.62 -16.46 6.14
C GLY A 102 4.63 -16.03 7.18
N LEU A 103 5.20 -14.82 7.08
CA LEU A 103 6.10 -14.26 8.10
C LEU A 103 5.41 -13.09 8.79
N PHE A 104 5.38 -13.07 10.11
CA PHE A 104 4.65 -12.10 10.92
C PHE A 104 5.61 -11.18 11.68
N THR A 105 5.15 -10.01 12.09
CA THR A 105 5.89 -9.02 12.91
C THR A 105 5.45 -9.00 14.38
N ALA A 106 4.46 -9.82 14.72
CA ALA A 106 3.90 -9.98 16.04
C ALA A 106 3.91 -11.45 16.46
N ARG A 107 3.74 -11.71 17.77
CA ARG A 107 3.63 -13.08 18.27
C ARG A 107 2.22 -13.50 18.70
N VAL A 108 1.74 -14.65 18.25
CA VAL A 108 0.54 -15.33 18.79
C VAL A 108 0.76 -16.84 18.79
N LYS A 109 0.17 -17.54 19.75
CA LYS A 109 0.37 -18.99 19.92
C LYS A 109 -0.07 -19.77 18.68
N GLU A 110 -1.20 -19.38 18.10
CA GLU A 110 -1.83 -20.04 16.95
C GLU A 110 -0.91 -20.08 15.73
N VAL A 111 -0.08 -19.06 15.53
CA VAL A 111 0.89 -19.06 14.43
C VAL A 111 2.07 -19.97 14.75
N SER A 112 2.54 -20.06 16.00
CA SER A 112 3.62 -20.98 16.38
C SER A 112 3.16 -22.43 16.27
N ASP A 113 1.91 -22.72 16.63
CA ASP A 113 1.32 -24.05 16.53
C ASP A 113 1.22 -24.54 15.06
N VAL A 114 1.12 -23.63 14.09
CA VAL A 114 0.88 -23.96 12.68
C VAL A 114 2.13 -23.79 11.79
N LEU A 115 2.90 -22.72 12.00
CA LEU A 115 4.02 -22.30 11.15
C LEU A 115 5.37 -22.26 11.89
N GLY A 116 5.38 -22.70 13.15
CA GLY A 116 6.57 -22.70 13.99
C GLY A 116 7.07 -21.30 14.37
N ASP A 117 8.05 -21.27 15.27
CA ASP A 117 8.60 -20.01 15.78
C ASP A 117 9.41 -19.21 14.76
N GLN A 118 9.81 -19.83 13.64
CA GLN A 118 10.52 -19.13 12.57
C GLN A 118 9.63 -18.11 11.84
N ALA A 119 8.30 -18.32 11.87
CA ALA A 119 7.32 -17.45 11.23
C ALA A 119 7.10 -16.13 11.99
N GLN A 120 7.63 -15.96 13.21
CA GLN A 120 7.40 -14.79 14.05
C GLN A 120 8.72 -14.25 14.62
N PRO A 121 8.81 -12.96 14.99
CA PRO A 121 9.98 -12.46 15.70
C PRO A 121 10.07 -13.08 17.10
N PRO A 122 11.27 -13.19 17.71
CA PRO A 122 11.42 -13.66 19.09
C PRO A 122 10.88 -12.68 20.12
N VAL A 123 10.65 -11.42 19.72
CA VAL A 123 10.10 -10.34 20.53
C VAL A 123 8.96 -9.69 19.75
N ASP A 124 7.92 -9.26 20.46
CA ASP A 124 6.68 -8.78 19.85
C ASP A 124 6.81 -7.34 19.33
N LEU A 125 7.48 -7.21 18.18
CA LEU A 125 7.88 -5.92 17.64
C LEU A 125 6.69 -5.05 17.27
N LEU A 126 5.65 -5.63 16.67
CA LEU A 126 4.46 -4.87 16.30
C LEU A 126 3.73 -4.31 17.53
N ASP A 127 3.54 -5.09 18.59
CA ASP A 127 2.85 -4.61 19.81
C ASP A 127 3.61 -3.45 20.45
N HIS A 128 4.96 -3.49 20.45
CA HIS A 128 5.78 -2.35 20.89
C HIS A 128 5.46 -1.06 20.13
N TYR A 129 5.43 -1.11 18.79
CA TYR A 129 5.14 0.08 17.98
C TYR A 129 3.68 0.53 18.12
N VAL A 130 2.73 -0.41 18.06
CA VAL A 130 1.30 -0.14 18.22
C VAL A 130 1.05 0.59 19.54
N ASN A 131 1.54 0.06 20.67
CA ASN A 131 1.32 0.68 21.98
C ASN A 131 1.90 2.10 22.04
N ARG A 132 3.09 2.32 21.49
CA ARG A 132 3.75 3.64 21.53
C ARG A 132 3.04 4.66 20.63
N LEU A 133 2.62 4.26 19.44
CA LEU A 133 1.87 5.11 18.51
C LEU A 133 0.49 5.46 19.08
N LYS A 134 -0.25 4.47 19.62
CA LYS A 134 -1.55 4.71 20.25
C LYS A 134 -1.45 5.64 21.46
N LYS A 135 -0.42 5.47 22.30
CA LYS A 135 -0.15 6.38 23.44
C LYS A 135 0.10 7.82 22.98
N ALA A 136 0.66 8.01 21.79
CA ALA A 136 0.90 9.32 21.20
C ALA A 136 -0.27 9.85 20.36
N GLY A 137 -1.44 9.19 20.39
CA GLY A 137 -2.65 9.65 19.70
C GLY A 137 -2.77 9.25 18.22
N TYR A 138 -1.78 8.54 17.67
CA TYR A 138 -1.86 8.08 16.28
C TYR A 138 -2.92 6.99 16.10
N ARG A 139 -3.47 6.92 14.88
CA ARG A 139 -4.22 5.77 14.39
C ARG A 139 -3.25 4.73 13.81
N VAL A 140 -3.60 3.45 13.87
CA VAL A 140 -2.74 2.37 13.35
C VAL A 140 -3.49 1.50 12.36
N ILE A 141 -2.91 1.31 11.17
CA ILE A 141 -3.42 0.42 10.13
C ILE A 141 -2.47 -0.76 9.97
N LEU A 142 -2.99 -1.99 9.88
CA LEU A 142 -2.17 -3.18 9.65
C LEU A 142 -2.22 -3.65 8.20
N TYR A 143 -1.07 -3.67 7.53
CA TYR A 143 -0.88 -4.33 6.24
C TYR A 143 -0.82 -5.85 6.42
N VAL A 144 -1.54 -6.58 5.56
CA VAL A 144 -1.57 -8.05 5.51
C VAL A 144 -1.47 -8.49 4.06
N ALA A 145 -0.57 -9.42 3.75
CA ALA A 145 -0.53 -10.08 2.46
C ALA A 145 -1.57 -11.23 2.47
N ALA A 146 -2.70 -11.03 1.78
CA ALA A 146 -3.92 -11.85 1.92
C ALA A 146 -3.76 -13.29 1.43
N GLN A 147 -2.79 -13.58 0.57
CA GLN A 147 -2.49 -14.92 0.08
C GLN A 147 -2.04 -15.90 1.17
N GLY A 148 -1.70 -15.39 2.36
CA GLY A 148 -1.29 -16.23 3.49
C GLY A 148 0.08 -16.88 3.32
N PRO A 149 0.35 -17.98 4.04
CA PRO A 149 1.68 -18.60 4.08
C PRO A 149 2.06 -19.43 2.85
N SER A 150 1.12 -19.71 1.95
CA SER A 150 1.38 -20.49 0.73
C SER A 150 2.23 -19.70 -0.27
N LEU A 151 3.17 -20.37 -0.93
CA LEU A 151 3.92 -19.86 -2.08
C LEU A 151 3.33 -20.32 -3.42
N GLU A 152 2.22 -21.06 -3.43
CA GLU A 152 1.59 -21.56 -4.67
C GLU A 152 1.12 -20.41 -5.58
N PHE A 153 0.80 -19.23 -5.03
CA PHE A 153 0.44 -18.04 -5.80
C PHE A 153 1.54 -17.55 -6.76
N LEU A 154 2.78 -17.97 -6.55
CA LEU A 154 3.89 -17.64 -7.45
C LEU A 154 3.83 -18.43 -8.76
N GLY A 155 3.16 -19.58 -8.78
CA GLY A 155 3.16 -20.51 -9.91
C GLY A 155 4.58 -20.81 -10.41
N ASP A 156 4.78 -20.78 -11.72
CA ASP A 156 6.07 -21.03 -12.39
C ASP A 156 7.17 -20.02 -12.01
N ARG A 157 6.81 -18.90 -11.34
CA ARG A 157 7.80 -17.90 -10.91
C ARG A 157 8.50 -18.28 -9.61
N LYS A 158 8.09 -19.35 -8.92
CA LYS A 158 8.60 -19.75 -7.59
C LYS A 158 10.12 -19.87 -7.58
N ASP A 159 10.72 -20.53 -8.56
CA ASP A 159 12.18 -20.72 -8.62
C ASP A 159 12.92 -19.40 -8.86
N SER A 160 12.46 -18.61 -9.83
CA SER A 160 13.03 -17.28 -10.11
C SER A 160 12.91 -16.33 -8.92
N PHE A 161 11.89 -16.51 -8.08
CA PHE A 161 11.69 -15.75 -6.85
C PHE A 161 12.75 -16.13 -5.81
N PHE A 162 12.97 -17.43 -5.58
CA PHE A 162 13.97 -17.90 -4.62
C PHE A 162 15.41 -17.54 -5.02
N LEU A 163 15.75 -17.62 -6.31
CA LEU A 163 17.09 -17.25 -6.82
C LEU A 163 17.48 -15.79 -6.52
N ARG A 164 16.49 -14.91 -6.33
CA ARG A 164 16.72 -13.47 -6.04
C ARG A 164 16.83 -13.16 -4.55
N LEU A 165 16.65 -14.15 -3.68
CA LEU A 165 16.67 -13.97 -2.23
C LEU A 165 18.00 -14.45 -1.64
N PRO A 166 18.47 -13.82 -0.55
CA PRO A 166 19.54 -14.41 0.25
C PRO A 166 19.17 -15.84 0.66
N LYS A 167 20.11 -16.80 0.56
CA LYS A 167 19.89 -18.23 0.84
C LYS A 167 19.14 -18.48 2.15
N ARG A 168 19.50 -17.76 3.22
CA ARG A 168 18.83 -17.85 4.52
C ARG A 168 17.33 -17.48 4.44
N LYS A 169 16.99 -16.40 3.73
CA LYS A 169 15.61 -15.97 3.56
C LYS A 169 14.82 -16.97 2.71
N ALA A 170 15.40 -17.47 1.63
CA ALA A 170 14.80 -18.53 0.82
C ALA A 170 14.47 -19.78 1.65
N LYS A 171 15.42 -20.24 2.49
CA LYS A 171 15.23 -21.38 3.40
C LYS A 171 14.08 -21.16 4.38
N ILE A 172 13.99 -19.97 5.00
CA ILE A 172 12.91 -19.65 5.94
C ILE A 172 11.56 -19.67 5.23
N LEU A 173 11.43 -19.01 4.08
CA LEU A 173 10.18 -18.97 3.32
C LEU A 173 9.74 -20.36 2.88
N SER A 174 10.67 -21.19 2.40
CA SER A 174 10.39 -22.57 2.01
C SER A 174 9.96 -23.43 3.20
N SER A 175 10.59 -23.26 4.37
CA SER A 175 10.21 -23.98 5.59
C SER A 175 8.80 -23.60 6.05
N VAL A 176 8.44 -22.32 5.99
CA VAL A 176 7.10 -21.85 6.37
C VAL A 176 6.03 -22.36 5.40
N ASP A 177 6.30 -22.31 4.10
CA ASP A 177 5.42 -22.86 3.05
C ASP A 177 5.21 -24.38 3.25
N GLN A 178 6.27 -25.13 3.54
CA GLN A 178 6.18 -26.56 3.83
C GLN A 178 5.33 -26.84 5.07
N GLN A 179 5.59 -26.15 6.19
CA GLN A 179 4.82 -26.36 7.44
C GLN A 179 3.34 -26.03 7.24
N TRP A 180 3.03 -24.95 6.52
CA TRP A 180 1.66 -24.60 6.16
C TRP A 180 0.97 -25.70 5.33
N ASN A 181 1.63 -26.19 4.28
CA ASN A 181 1.06 -27.22 3.41
C ASN A 181 0.91 -28.57 4.14
N SER A 182 1.85 -28.91 5.04
CA SER A 182 1.73 -30.08 5.91
C SER A 182 0.55 -29.95 6.87
N TYR A 183 0.35 -28.78 7.48
CA TYR A 183 -0.79 -28.49 8.33
C TYR A 183 -2.12 -28.63 7.57
N LEU A 184 -2.24 -27.98 6.40
CA LEU A 184 -3.47 -28.06 5.60
C LEU A 184 -3.78 -29.49 5.13
N THR A 185 -2.75 -30.25 4.76
CA THR A 185 -2.88 -31.67 4.38
C THR A 185 -3.37 -32.50 5.55
N LYS A 186 -2.73 -32.38 6.72
CA LYS A 186 -3.11 -33.10 7.94
C LYS A 186 -4.55 -32.82 8.37
N MET A 187 -5.02 -31.58 8.18
CA MET A 187 -6.38 -31.17 8.53
C MET A 187 -7.43 -31.54 7.47
N GLY A 188 -7.04 -32.01 6.27
CA GLY A 188 -7.96 -32.21 5.15
C GLY A 188 -8.51 -30.89 4.57
N LYS A 189 -7.74 -29.80 4.63
CA LYS A 189 -8.21 -28.43 4.37
C LYS A 189 -7.45 -27.68 3.29
N ARG A 190 -6.79 -28.38 2.37
CA ARG A 190 -6.01 -27.74 1.30
C ARG A 190 -6.82 -26.72 0.48
N ALA A 191 -8.07 -27.05 0.14
CA ALA A 191 -8.99 -26.15 -0.57
C ALA A 191 -9.54 -24.98 0.28
N ASN A 192 -9.27 -24.96 1.58
CA ASN A 192 -9.77 -23.96 2.54
C ASN A 192 -8.63 -23.21 3.24
N GLY A 193 -7.48 -23.04 2.57
CA GLY A 193 -6.31 -22.38 3.14
C GLY A 193 -6.60 -20.96 3.66
N ASP A 194 -7.43 -20.20 2.97
CA ASP A 194 -7.85 -18.86 3.41
C ASP A 194 -8.70 -18.86 4.68
N LYS A 195 -9.57 -19.87 4.90
CA LYS A 195 -10.31 -20.04 6.16
C LYS A 195 -9.40 -20.36 7.33
N GLU A 196 -8.37 -21.16 7.10
CA GLU A 196 -7.37 -21.43 8.15
C GLU A 196 -6.48 -20.21 8.39
N PHE A 197 -6.14 -19.44 7.35
CA PHE A 197 -5.43 -18.18 7.51
C PHE A 197 -6.27 -17.14 8.26
N ALA A 198 -7.59 -17.11 8.04
CA ALA A 198 -8.53 -16.27 8.77
C ALA A 198 -8.51 -16.51 10.28
N LYS A 199 -8.22 -17.74 10.74
CA LYS A 199 -8.06 -18.02 12.17
C LYS A 199 -6.83 -17.35 12.75
N LEU A 200 -5.72 -17.33 12.00
CA LEU A 200 -4.50 -16.61 12.38
C LEU A 200 -4.77 -15.10 12.43
N ILE A 201 -5.48 -14.56 11.43
CA ILE A 201 -5.91 -13.16 11.43
C ILE A 201 -6.84 -12.84 12.60
N SER A 202 -7.76 -13.74 12.94
CA SER A 202 -8.66 -13.59 14.09
C SER A 202 -7.91 -13.52 15.42
N ALA A 203 -6.85 -14.33 15.58
CA ALA A 203 -5.99 -14.29 16.76
C ALA A 203 -5.32 -12.92 16.92
N TYR A 204 -4.75 -12.38 15.84
CA TYR A 204 -4.17 -11.03 15.86
C TYR A 204 -5.21 -9.92 16.06
N SER A 205 -6.36 -10.04 15.41
CA SER A 205 -7.47 -9.10 15.59
C SER A 205 -7.90 -9.03 17.05
N ARG A 206 -8.08 -10.18 17.73
CA ARG A 206 -8.36 -10.23 19.18
C ARG A 206 -7.24 -9.63 20.02
N LYS A 207 -5.99 -9.98 19.72
CA LYS A 207 -4.82 -9.49 20.45
C LYS A 207 -4.71 -7.96 20.43
N PHE A 208 -4.82 -7.35 19.25
CA PHE A 208 -4.68 -5.91 19.11
C PHE A 208 -5.98 -5.17 19.44
N GLY A 209 -7.14 -5.76 19.15
CA GLY A 209 -8.45 -5.22 19.48
C GLY A 209 -8.59 -3.75 19.08
N ALA A 210 -8.98 -2.90 20.03
CA ALA A 210 -9.15 -1.47 19.83
C ALA A 210 -7.84 -0.68 19.59
N LYS A 211 -6.66 -1.32 19.72
CA LYS A 211 -5.37 -0.68 19.45
C LYS A 211 -5.07 -0.51 17.95
N ILE A 212 -5.85 -1.14 17.08
CA ILE A 212 -5.75 -0.95 15.62
C ILE A 212 -7.02 -0.31 15.12
N ASP A 213 -6.88 0.57 14.14
CA ASP A 213 -7.94 1.39 13.56
C ASP A 213 -8.24 0.98 12.12
N GLY A 214 -7.36 0.21 11.47
CA GLY A 214 -7.64 -0.33 10.14
C GLY A 214 -6.81 -1.52 9.70
N TRP A 215 -7.20 -2.10 8.57
CA TRP A 215 -6.52 -3.18 7.87
C TRP A 215 -6.35 -2.84 6.39
N TRP A 216 -5.21 -3.20 5.82
CA TRP A 216 -4.94 -3.07 4.39
C TRP A 216 -4.49 -4.42 3.85
N PHE A 217 -5.34 -5.07 3.06
CA PHE A 217 -5.06 -6.41 2.52
C PHE A 217 -4.45 -6.33 1.13
N ASP A 218 -3.20 -6.76 0.99
CA ASP A 218 -2.52 -6.93 -0.29
C ASP A 218 -2.91 -8.24 -0.96
N HIS A 219 -2.67 -8.35 -2.26
CA HIS A 219 -2.77 -9.62 -2.99
C HIS A 219 -4.14 -10.31 -2.79
N GLY A 220 -5.20 -9.50 -2.67
CA GLY A 220 -6.56 -9.95 -2.42
C GLY A 220 -7.12 -10.87 -3.50
N VAL A 221 -6.50 -10.92 -4.69
CA VAL A 221 -6.81 -11.89 -5.75
C VAL A 221 -6.60 -13.36 -5.35
N HIS A 222 -5.85 -13.61 -4.27
CA HIS A 222 -5.51 -14.95 -3.79
C HIS A 222 -6.28 -15.35 -2.53
N ALA A 223 -7.27 -14.56 -2.11
CA ALA A 223 -8.08 -14.83 -0.94
C ALA A 223 -9.51 -14.33 -1.12
N ARG A 224 -10.40 -14.76 -0.22
CA ARG A 224 -11.80 -14.33 -0.19
C ARG A 224 -12.01 -13.21 0.83
N PRO A 225 -12.41 -12.00 0.43
CA PRO A 225 -12.65 -10.90 1.36
C PRO A 225 -13.75 -11.21 2.39
N GLU A 226 -14.77 -11.96 2.01
CA GLU A 226 -15.87 -12.42 2.87
C GLU A 226 -15.44 -13.36 4.00
N ILE A 227 -14.19 -13.84 3.97
CA ILE A 227 -13.59 -14.67 5.02
C ILE A 227 -12.60 -13.86 5.86
N LEU A 228 -11.66 -13.16 5.21
CA LEU A 228 -10.60 -12.46 5.94
C LEU A 228 -11.06 -11.15 6.61
N ILE A 229 -12.01 -10.42 6.00
CA ILE A 229 -12.46 -9.14 6.55
C ILE A 229 -13.27 -9.34 7.84
N PRO A 230 -14.23 -10.28 7.93
CA PRO A 230 -14.89 -10.58 9.21
C PRO A 230 -13.90 -11.02 10.29
N ALA A 231 -12.91 -11.85 9.94
CA ALA A 231 -11.85 -12.27 10.87
C ALA A 231 -11.03 -11.09 11.40
N ALA A 232 -10.73 -10.11 10.54
CA ALA A 232 -10.01 -8.90 10.93
C ALA A 232 -10.81 -7.96 11.83
N ARG A 233 -12.15 -7.99 11.75
CA ARG A 233 -13.06 -7.16 12.54
C ARG A 233 -13.45 -7.75 13.90
N ILE A 234 -13.09 -9.01 14.19
CA ILE A 234 -13.59 -9.70 15.39
C ILE A 234 -13.14 -9.07 16.71
N GLY A 235 -11.91 -8.55 16.79
CA GLY A 235 -11.40 -7.85 17.98
C GLY A 235 -11.74 -6.37 18.04
N ASN A 236 -12.11 -5.76 16.91
CA ASN A 236 -12.59 -4.39 16.85
C ASN A 236 -13.49 -4.20 15.63
N LYS A 237 -14.81 -4.12 15.86
CA LYS A 237 -15.82 -3.91 14.80
C LYS A 237 -15.70 -2.54 14.13
N ASN A 238 -14.96 -1.61 14.74
CA ASN A 238 -14.78 -0.25 14.26
C ASN A 238 -13.59 -0.04 13.33
N VAL A 239 -12.77 -1.07 13.08
CA VAL A 239 -11.69 -0.96 12.10
C VAL A 239 -12.23 -0.71 10.70
N ILE A 240 -11.51 0.12 9.95
CA ILE A 240 -11.69 0.29 8.51
C ILE A 240 -10.84 -0.68 7.72
N VAL A 241 -11.23 -1.01 6.51
CA VAL A 241 -10.58 -2.05 5.71
C VAL A 241 -10.44 -1.59 4.26
N ALA A 242 -9.25 -1.80 3.70
CA ALA A 242 -8.99 -1.79 2.27
C ALA A 242 -8.61 -3.18 1.78
N TRP A 243 -8.95 -3.46 0.52
CA TRP A 243 -8.67 -4.72 -0.15
C TRP A 243 -8.07 -4.44 -1.53
N ASN A 244 -6.83 -4.88 -1.76
CA ASN A 244 -6.15 -4.81 -3.05
C ASN A 244 -6.44 -6.08 -3.87
N GLY A 245 -7.63 -6.12 -4.47
CA GLY A 245 -8.14 -7.25 -5.24
C GLY A 245 -7.74 -7.23 -6.72
N ARG A 246 -8.59 -7.82 -7.56
CA ARG A 246 -8.39 -7.83 -9.02
C ARG A 246 -8.82 -6.48 -9.57
N LYS A 247 -7.88 -5.74 -10.16
CA LYS A 247 -8.16 -4.47 -10.81
C LYS A 247 -8.38 -4.58 -12.31
N LYS A 248 -9.18 -3.66 -12.84
CA LYS A 248 -9.27 -3.44 -14.30
C LYS A 248 -8.18 -2.45 -14.70
N PHE A 249 -7.24 -2.89 -15.53
CA PHE A 249 -6.14 -2.03 -15.98
C PHE A 249 -6.49 -1.34 -17.28
N VAL A 250 -6.06 -0.09 -17.43
CA VAL A 250 -6.15 0.65 -18.69
C VAL A 250 -4.75 0.72 -19.28
N LYS A 251 -4.59 0.33 -20.55
CA LYS A 251 -3.30 0.48 -21.23
C LYS A 251 -3.14 1.95 -21.64
N LEU A 252 -2.06 2.57 -21.17
CA LEU A 252 -1.66 3.93 -21.55
C LEU A 252 -0.23 3.86 -22.08
N ASP A 253 -0.07 4.01 -23.38
CA ASP A 253 1.17 3.78 -24.12
C ASP A 253 1.77 2.37 -23.88
N SER A 254 3.00 2.32 -23.37
CA SER A 254 3.73 1.11 -22.99
C SER A 254 3.51 0.70 -21.53
N HIS A 255 2.62 1.39 -20.81
CA HIS A 255 2.38 1.19 -19.39
C HIS A 255 0.92 0.82 -19.09
N TRP A 256 0.71 0.21 -17.93
CA TRP A 256 -0.61 -0.15 -17.44
C TRP A 256 -0.98 0.79 -16.31
N LEU A 257 -1.99 1.62 -16.55
CA LEU A 257 -2.60 2.46 -15.54
C LEU A 257 -3.51 1.62 -14.64
N TRP A 258 -3.30 1.76 -13.33
CA TRP A 258 -4.16 1.15 -12.32
C TRP A 258 -5.11 2.22 -11.77
N PRO A 259 -6.40 2.20 -12.14
CA PRO A 259 -7.35 3.18 -11.64
C PRO A 259 -7.57 3.02 -10.13
N LEU A 260 -8.14 4.06 -9.53
CA LEU A 260 -8.59 4.01 -8.16
C LEU A 260 -9.92 3.26 -8.13
N GLU A 261 -10.00 2.14 -7.41
CA GLU A 261 -11.21 1.32 -7.39
C GLU A 261 -11.47 0.70 -6.02
N ARG A 262 -12.74 0.42 -5.76
CA ARG A 262 -13.19 -0.42 -4.65
C ARG A 262 -13.34 -1.85 -5.14
N THR A 263 -12.38 -2.71 -4.80
CA THR A 263 -12.34 -4.08 -5.32
C THR A 263 -13.32 -5.05 -4.64
N THR A 264 -13.95 -4.64 -3.53
CA THR A 264 -14.98 -5.41 -2.82
C THR A 264 -15.93 -4.49 -2.03
N LEU A 265 -17.21 -4.85 -1.96
CA LEU A 265 -18.22 -4.14 -1.17
C LEU A 265 -17.99 -4.20 0.35
N LEU A 266 -17.02 -5.00 0.82
CA LEU A 266 -16.63 -5.06 2.23
C LEU A 266 -15.52 -4.06 2.60
N ALA A 267 -14.92 -3.40 1.61
CA ALA A 267 -13.91 -2.37 1.84
C ALA A 267 -14.57 -1.03 2.19
N ASP A 268 -14.04 -0.32 3.18
CA ASP A 268 -14.49 1.01 3.60
C ASP A 268 -13.76 2.13 2.85
N PHE A 269 -12.55 1.87 2.37
CA PHE A 269 -11.73 2.79 1.58
C PHE A 269 -11.00 2.05 0.44
N THR A 270 -10.62 2.77 -0.61
CA THR A 270 -9.89 2.18 -1.75
C THR A 270 -8.47 1.80 -1.34
N ASP A 271 -7.93 0.72 -1.91
CA ASP A 271 -6.58 0.27 -1.55
C ASP A 271 -5.50 1.29 -1.98
N GLY A 272 -5.77 2.05 -3.04
CA GLY A 272 -4.95 3.17 -3.46
C GLY A 272 -3.63 2.79 -4.13
N HIS A 273 -3.39 1.51 -4.41
CA HIS A 273 -2.15 1.05 -5.02
C HIS A 273 -2.00 1.66 -6.42
N VAL A 274 -0.92 2.44 -6.60
CA VAL A 274 -0.50 3.04 -7.87
C VAL A 274 -0.16 2.01 -8.94
N SER A 275 0.03 2.46 -10.18
CA SER A 275 0.53 1.60 -11.26
C SER A 275 1.87 0.94 -10.87
N PRO A 276 2.12 -0.32 -11.26
CA PRO A 276 3.27 -1.10 -10.79
C PRO A 276 4.59 -0.35 -10.96
N THR A 277 5.23 -0.12 -9.82
CA THR A 277 6.48 0.63 -9.78
C THR A 277 7.64 -0.19 -10.35
N SER A 278 8.58 0.48 -11.01
CA SER A 278 9.69 -0.16 -11.71
C SER A 278 10.57 -1.04 -10.83
N LYS A 279 10.62 -2.34 -11.15
CA LYS A 279 11.73 -3.22 -10.75
C LYS A 279 12.49 -3.58 -12.02
N ASN A 280 13.73 -3.07 -12.14
CA ASN A 280 14.61 -3.28 -13.30
C ASN A 280 14.12 -2.59 -14.59
N GLY A 281 13.57 -1.37 -14.50
CA GLY A 281 13.20 -0.56 -15.68
C GLY A 281 11.87 -0.91 -16.34
N LYS A 282 11.15 -1.93 -15.87
CA LYS A 282 9.90 -2.43 -16.49
C LYS A 282 8.60 -1.88 -15.89
N GLY A 283 8.67 -0.91 -15.00
CA GLY A 283 7.49 -0.24 -14.43
C GLY A 283 7.68 1.26 -14.42
N VAL A 284 6.73 1.96 -13.82
CA VAL A 284 6.73 3.43 -13.79
C VAL A 284 7.34 3.96 -12.51
N GLU A 285 7.82 5.20 -12.53
CA GLU A 285 8.12 5.88 -11.28
C GLU A 285 6.81 6.22 -10.54
N PRO A 286 6.81 6.28 -9.19
CA PRO A 286 5.60 6.60 -8.43
C PRO A 286 4.95 7.93 -8.81
N TRP A 287 5.75 8.94 -9.20
CA TRP A 287 5.31 10.25 -9.68
C TRP A 287 5.12 10.33 -11.20
N TRP A 288 5.07 9.20 -11.89
CA TRP A 288 4.70 9.16 -13.31
C TRP A 288 3.34 9.83 -13.52
N PHE A 289 3.20 10.57 -14.63
CA PHE A 289 2.00 11.35 -14.90
C PHE A 289 0.72 10.52 -14.88
N GLY A 290 0.75 9.25 -15.32
CA GLY A 290 -0.43 8.38 -15.25
C GLY A 290 -0.89 8.12 -13.81
N ASN A 291 0.00 8.16 -12.81
CA ASN A 291 -0.41 8.06 -11.41
C ASN A 291 -1.04 9.37 -10.88
N HIS A 292 -0.91 10.51 -11.58
CA HIS A 292 -1.65 11.73 -11.25
C HIS A 292 -3.16 11.52 -11.37
N ASN A 293 -3.60 10.66 -12.29
CA ASN A 293 -5.02 10.33 -12.47
C ASN A 293 -5.65 9.74 -11.19
N LEU A 294 -4.86 9.11 -10.31
CA LEU A 294 -5.38 8.64 -9.02
C LEU A 294 -5.66 9.82 -8.08
N ILE A 295 -4.82 10.86 -8.12
CA ILE A 295 -5.03 12.10 -7.36
C ILE A 295 -6.27 12.82 -7.88
N GLU A 296 -6.42 12.95 -9.19
CA GLU A 296 -7.61 13.53 -9.80
C GLU A 296 -8.89 12.77 -9.42
N GLN A 297 -8.88 11.44 -9.45
CA GLN A 297 -10.01 10.63 -8.98
C GLN A 297 -10.37 10.91 -7.51
N VAL A 298 -9.39 11.15 -6.64
CA VAL A 298 -9.66 11.57 -5.26
C VAL A 298 -10.24 12.99 -5.22
N VAL A 299 -9.74 13.91 -6.05
CA VAL A 299 -10.16 15.31 -6.07
C VAL A 299 -11.60 15.47 -6.59
N TYR A 300 -12.00 14.68 -7.57
CA TYR A 300 -13.29 14.82 -8.24
C TYR A 300 -14.38 13.91 -7.69
N CYS A 301 -14.03 12.88 -6.91
CA CYS A 301 -14.99 11.92 -6.41
C CYS A 301 -14.99 11.86 -4.89
N ASP A 302 -16.08 12.28 -4.25
CA ASP A 302 -16.25 12.12 -2.80
C ASP A 302 -16.23 10.64 -2.38
N ARG A 303 -16.64 9.75 -3.29
CA ARG A 303 -16.67 8.29 -3.12
C ARG A 303 -16.33 7.58 -4.41
N ILE A 304 -15.60 6.48 -4.30
CA ILE A 304 -15.33 5.54 -5.39
C ILE A 304 -16.12 4.27 -5.14
N SER A 305 -17.22 4.08 -5.88
CA SER A 305 -18.15 2.94 -5.67
C SER A 305 -18.57 2.76 -4.20
N GLY A 306 -18.81 3.87 -3.49
CA GLY A 306 -19.23 3.91 -2.08
C GLY A 306 -18.09 3.84 -1.06
N ALA A 307 -16.85 3.54 -1.46
CA ALA A 307 -15.70 3.60 -0.56
C ALA A 307 -15.14 5.03 -0.50
N LEU A 308 -14.50 5.37 0.63
CA LEU A 308 -13.73 6.61 0.75
C LEU A 308 -12.48 6.55 -0.18
N PRO A 309 -12.24 7.56 -1.03
CA PRO A 309 -11.08 7.60 -1.89
C PRO A 309 -9.80 7.74 -1.06
N HIS A 310 -8.88 6.79 -1.27
CA HIS A 310 -7.59 6.74 -0.61
C HIS A 310 -6.51 6.27 -1.59
N VAL A 311 -5.40 6.99 -1.64
CA VAL A 311 -4.22 6.64 -2.45
C VAL A 311 -3.05 6.17 -1.59
N PHE A 312 -2.31 5.19 -2.09
CA PHE A 312 -1.15 4.61 -1.42
C PHE A 312 0.05 4.64 -2.36
N ILE A 313 1.06 5.45 -2.01
CA ILE A 313 2.14 5.82 -2.94
C ILE A 313 3.49 5.67 -2.26
N PRO A 314 4.48 4.97 -2.86
CA PRO A 314 5.83 4.95 -2.31
C PRO A 314 6.59 6.25 -2.61
N LEU A 315 7.34 6.74 -1.60
CA LEU A 315 8.18 7.94 -1.71
C LEU A 315 9.54 7.69 -2.42
N GLN A 316 9.74 6.47 -2.89
CA GLN A 316 10.95 6.00 -3.56
C GLN A 316 10.56 5.05 -4.69
N SER A 317 11.49 4.71 -5.60
CA SER A 317 11.19 3.93 -6.83
C SER A 317 10.44 2.61 -6.63
N THR A 318 10.48 2.01 -5.45
CA THR A 318 9.72 0.78 -5.12
C THR A 318 9.11 0.87 -3.73
N TRP A 319 8.18 -0.03 -3.40
CA TRP A 319 7.53 -0.09 -2.08
C TRP A 319 8.47 -0.23 -0.87
N ARG A 320 9.73 -0.61 -1.05
CA ARG A 320 10.68 -0.90 0.05
C ARG A 320 12.08 -0.32 -0.16
N GLY A 321 12.31 0.44 -1.23
CA GLY A 321 13.61 1.02 -1.54
C GLY A 321 13.68 1.63 -2.93
N GLY A 322 14.87 2.03 -3.36
CA GLY A 322 15.09 2.69 -4.64
C GLY A 322 16.05 3.87 -4.51
N LYS A 323 16.73 4.22 -5.61
CA LYS A 323 17.63 5.38 -5.64
C LYS A 323 16.87 6.69 -5.86
N ASN A 324 15.81 6.65 -6.67
CA ASN A 324 15.02 7.82 -7.00
C ASN A 324 14.00 8.06 -5.88
N ILE A 325 13.77 9.34 -5.61
CA ILE A 325 12.95 9.84 -4.50
C ILE A 325 11.88 10.74 -5.09
N PHE A 326 10.68 10.64 -4.56
CA PHE A 326 9.55 11.44 -4.98
C PHE A 326 9.89 12.95 -4.88
N PRO A 327 9.66 13.75 -5.96
CA PRO A 327 9.89 15.18 -5.91
C PRO A 327 9.08 15.82 -4.79
N SER A 328 9.76 16.47 -3.84
CA SER A 328 9.10 16.89 -2.60
C SER A 328 7.98 17.91 -2.81
N ASP A 329 8.13 18.83 -3.75
CA ASP A 329 7.07 19.82 -4.07
C ASP A 329 5.82 19.13 -4.60
N LEU A 330 6.01 18.09 -5.43
CA LEU A 330 4.91 17.30 -5.94
C LEU A 330 4.24 16.47 -4.85
N ALA A 331 5.01 15.90 -3.91
CA ALA A 331 4.45 15.16 -2.77
C ALA A 331 3.62 16.06 -1.85
N VAL A 332 4.10 17.28 -1.58
CA VAL A 332 3.36 18.31 -0.83
C VAL A 332 2.08 18.68 -1.57
N ARG A 333 2.17 18.98 -2.88
CA ARG A 333 1.01 19.35 -3.71
C ARG A 333 -0.05 18.25 -3.72
N TRP A 334 0.31 17.02 -4.04
CA TRP A 334 -0.64 15.89 -4.06
C TRP A 334 -1.26 15.64 -2.69
N THR A 335 -0.49 15.78 -1.61
CA THR A 335 -1.06 15.64 -0.26
C THR A 335 -2.10 16.72 0.03
N LYS A 336 -1.83 17.98 -0.33
CA LYS A 336 -2.78 19.10 -0.17
C LYS A 336 -4.03 18.92 -1.01
N GLU A 337 -3.89 18.51 -2.27
CA GLU A 337 -5.01 18.25 -3.17
C GLU A 337 -5.94 17.15 -2.61
N VAL A 338 -5.35 16.02 -2.20
CA VAL A 338 -6.11 14.91 -1.59
C VAL A 338 -6.83 15.34 -0.31
N ILE A 339 -6.13 16.03 0.60
CA ILE A 339 -6.71 16.47 1.87
C ILE A 339 -7.83 17.49 1.66
N LYS A 340 -7.64 18.46 0.76
CA LYS A 340 -8.65 19.48 0.45
C LYS A 340 -9.92 18.85 -0.13
N ALA A 341 -9.80 17.76 -0.86
CA ALA A 341 -10.91 17.00 -1.40
C ALA A 341 -11.52 15.99 -0.41
N SER A 342 -11.17 16.07 0.89
CA SER A 342 -11.62 15.13 1.93
C SER A 342 -11.22 13.66 1.68
N GLY A 343 -10.28 13.40 0.76
CA GLY A 343 -9.71 12.08 0.55
C GLY A 343 -8.62 11.74 1.57
N ALA A 344 -7.99 10.58 1.38
CA ALA A 344 -6.91 10.10 2.23
C ALA A 344 -5.66 9.71 1.42
N ILE A 345 -4.46 9.92 1.98
CA ILE A 345 -3.21 9.49 1.34
C ILE A 345 -2.26 8.83 2.33
N THR A 346 -1.79 7.63 2.00
CA THR A 346 -0.69 6.97 2.71
C THR A 346 0.60 7.04 1.89
N TRP A 347 1.69 7.50 2.51
CA TRP A 347 3.02 7.50 1.91
C TRP A 347 3.85 6.30 2.39
N ALA A 348 4.24 5.40 1.49
CA ALA A 348 5.15 4.29 1.80
C ALA A 348 6.61 4.77 1.86
N ALA A 349 7.16 4.81 3.07
CA ALA A 349 8.52 5.23 3.33
C ALA A 349 9.47 4.03 3.48
N ALA A 350 10.50 3.99 2.64
CA ALA A 350 11.55 2.98 2.75
C ALA A 350 12.45 3.22 3.97
N LEU A 351 12.81 2.14 4.63
CA LEU A 351 13.88 2.14 5.63
C LEU A 351 15.24 2.31 4.96
N ARG A 352 16.23 2.75 5.73
CA ARG A 352 17.60 2.90 5.22
C ARG A 352 18.17 1.57 4.73
N SER A 353 18.80 1.62 3.56
CA SER A 353 19.47 0.49 2.92
C SER A 353 20.78 0.11 3.65
N PRO A 354 21.15 -1.19 3.71
CA PRO A 354 20.35 -2.34 3.27
C PRO A 354 19.09 -2.55 4.13
N GLU A 355 18.00 -3.05 3.53
CA GLU A 355 16.69 -3.20 4.18
C GLU A 355 16.83 -3.92 5.55
N PHE A 356 16.19 -3.35 6.58
CA PHE A 356 16.24 -3.82 7.99
C PHE A 356 17.61 -3.80 8.67
N SER A 357 18.65 -3.24 8.05
CA SER A 357 19.95 -3.09 8.72
C SER A 357 19.90 -2.08 9.86
N ARG A 358 19.01 -1.08 9.74
CA ARG A 358 18.82 0.03 10.66
C ARG A 358 17.32 0.29 10.86
N ALA A 359 16.95 0.64 12.09
CA ALA A 359 15.60 1.05 12.45
C ALA A 359 15.45 2.56 12.21
N GLU A 360 15.55 3.00 10.96
CA GLU A 360 15.36 4.41 10.55
C GLU A 360 14.82 4.49 9.13
N ILE A 361 13.95 5.46 8.87
CA ILE A 361 13.54 5.85 7.52
C ILE A 361 14.78 6.40 6.79
N ALA A 362 14.92 6.07 5.50
CA ALA A 362 16.02 6.60 4.70
C ALA A 362 16.04 8.14 4.74
N PRO A 363 17.17 8.81 5.03
CA PRO A 363 17.19 10.25 5.28
C PRO A 363 16.58 11.11 4.16
N ARG A 364 16.76 10.72 2.89
CA ARG A 364 16.16 11.42 1.74
C ARG A 364 14.64 11.30 1.72
N VAL A 365 14.10 10.12 2.04
CA VAL A 365 12.65 9.87 2.15
C VAL A 365 12.08 10.64 3.34
N TYR A 366 12.78 10.61 4.48
CA TYR A 366 12.34 11.29 5.68
C TYR A 366 12.26 12.82 5.50
N ARG A 367 13.21 13.43 4.76
CA ARG A 367 13.11 14.84 4.39
C ARG A 367 11.85 15.18 3.59
N VAL A 368 11.38 14.28 2.71
CA VAL A 368 10.11 14.50 1.99
C VAL A 368 8.94 14.51 2.97
N LEU A 369 8.91 13.56 3.91
CA LEU A 369 7.88 13.51 4.96
C LEU A 369 7.88 14.75 5.83
N GLN A 370 9.05 15.25 6.23
CA GLN A 370 9.15 16.50 6.99
C GLN A 370 8.62 17.70 6.20
N ARG A 371 8.88 17.76 4.88
CA ARG A 371 8.32 18.82 4.03
C ARG A 371 6.80 18.75 3.94
N ILE A 372 6.23 17.55 3.79
CA ILE A 372 4.77 17.35 3.85
C ILE A 372 4.24 17.82 5.21
N ASP A 373 4.85 17.37 6.30
CA ASP A 373 4.42 17.65 7.67
C ASP A 373 4.38 19.15 7.97
N SER A 374 5.44 19.88 7.59
CA SER A 374 5.56 21.34 7.78
C SER A 374 4.65 22.21 6.89
N SER A 375 3.88 21.58 5.98
CA SER A 375 3.05 22.30 5.01
C SER A 375 1.59 22.47 5.45
N PHE A 376 1.25 21.98 6.64
CA PHE A 376 -0.05 22.05 7.32
C PHE A 376 0.19 22.55 8.75
#